data_AF-A0A7T5EN85-F1
#
_entry.id   AF-A0A7T5EN85-F1
#
_cell.length_a   1.000
_cell.length_b   1.000
_cell.length_c   1.000
_cell.angle_alpha   90.00
_cell.angle_beta   90.00
_cell.angle_gamma   90.00
#
_symmetry.space_group_name_H-M   'P 1'
#
loop_
_entity.id
_entity.type
_entity.pdbx_description
1 polymer ?
#
loop_
_entity_poly.entity_id
_entity_poly.type
_entity_poly.pdbx_seq_one_letter_code
_entity_poly.pdbx_strand_id
1 'polypeptide(L)'
;MTETITTWILVALLTEGVTEILKVLFPDKIKDKATFATSIVVGVALAFSFNLQLFNLSGVGAYFATAAAGILASRGANYLNGFLKKMDIIKTLK
;
A
#
# COMPACT_ATOMS: atom_id res chain seq x y z
N MET A 1 18.61 -1.20 5.62
CA MET A 1 18.05 -0.62 4.37
C MET A 1 17.33 -1.68 3.53
N THR A 2 17.96 -2.84 3.28
CA THR A 2 17.35 -3.97 2.56
C THR A 2 16.08 -4.49 3.24
N GLU A 3 16.11 -4.67 4.57
CA GLU A 3 14.94 -5.09 5.36
C GLU A 3 13.76 -4.13 5.24
N THR A 4 14.03 -2.82 5.24
CA THR A 4 13.01 -1.78 5.08
C THR A 4 12.32 -1.90 3.73
N ILE A 5 13.08 -2.06 2.64
CA ILE A 5 12.52 -2.21 1.28
C ILE A 5 11.67 -3.48 1.17
N THR A 6 12.12 -4.59 1.77
CA THR A 6 11.33 -5.83 1.80
C THR A 6 10.01 -5.63 2.54
N THR A 7 10.01 -4.95 3.70
CA THR A 7 8.77 -4.63 4.43
C THR A 7 7.86 -3.71 3.63
N TRP A 8 8.42 -2.74 2.89
CA TRP A 8 7.65 -1.88 1.98
C TRP A 8 6.91 -2.69 0.91
N ILE A 9 7.62 -3.60 0.25
CA ILE A 9 7.03 -4.46 -0.78
C ILE A 9 5.97 -5.38 -0.18
N LEU A 10 6.26 -5.98 0.98
CA LEU A 10 5.31 -6.83 1.71
C LEU A 10 4.02 -6.06 2.05
N VAL A 11 4.14 -4.88 2.66
CA VAL A 11 2.99 -4.06 3.06
C VAL A 11 2.18 -3.63 1.83
N ALA A 12 2.84 -3.27 0.72
CA ALA A 12 2.14 -2.91 -0.52
C ALA A 12 1.35 -4.10 -1.11
N LEU A 13 1.95 -5.29 -1.15
CA LEU A 13 1.29 -6.51 -1.63
C LEU A 13 0.12 -6.93 -0.74
N LEU A 14 0.31 -6.89 0.58
CA LEU A 14 -0.75 -7.19 1.55
C LEU A 14 -1.88 -6.17 1.47
N THR A 15 -1.57 -4.89 1.25
CA THR A 15 -2.59 -3.85 1.11
C THR A 15 -3.51 -4.13 -0.07
N GLU A 16 -2.95 -4.51 -1.23
CA GLU A 16 -3.73 -4.87 -2.41
C GLU A 16 -4.55 -6.14 -2.15
N GLY A 17 -3.92 -7.20 -1.64
CA GLY A 17 -4.59 -8.47 -1.39
C GLY A 17 -5.76 -8.35 -0.40
N VAL A 18 -5.56 -7.63 0.71
CA VAL A 18 -6.62 -7.39 1.70
C VAL A 18 -7.72 -6.50 1.11
N THR A 19 -7.38 -5.48 0.34
CA THR A 19 -8.38 -4.62 -0.32
C THR A 19 -9.23 -5.40 -1.32
N GLU A 20 -8.63 -6.31 -2.09
CA GLU A 20 -9.36 -7.22 -3.00
C GLU A 20 -10.32 -8.14 -2.24
N ILE A 21 -9.87 -8.77 -1.15
CA ILE A 21 -10.73 -9.60 -0.30
C ILE A 21 -11.92 -8.77 0.22
N LEU A 22 -11.68 -7.55 0.70
CA LEU A 22 -12.74 -6.68 1.20
C LEU A 22 -13.74 -6.29 0.12
N LYS A 23 -13.29 -6.01 -1.12
CA LYS A 23 -14.17 -5.77 -2.27
C LYS A 23 -15.07 -6.97 -2.56
N VAL A 24 -14.52 -8.18 -2.51
CA VAL A 24 -15.27 -9.42 -2.73
C VAL A 24 -16.30 -9.67 -1.62
N LEU A 25 -15.94 -9.37 -0.36
CA LEU A 25 -16.84 -9.55 0.79
C LEU A 25 -17.95 -8.49 0.86
N PHE A 26 -17.68 -7.27 0.40
CA PHE A 26 -18.61 -6.15 0.47
C PHE A 26 -18.78 -5.43 -0.88
N PRO A 27 -19.20 -6.14 -1.95
CA PRO A 27 -19.20 -5.61 -3.31
C PRO A 27 -20.16 -4.42 -3.46
N ASP A 28 -21.22 -4.33 -2.66
CA ASP A 28 -22.18 -3.21 -2.75
C ASP A 28 -21.73 -1.96 -1.98
N LYS A 29 -20.75 -2.10 -1.10
CA LYS A 29 -20.23 -0.99 -0.28
C LYS A 29 -18.87 -0.49 -0.76
N ILE A 30 -18.06 -1.36 -1.36
CA ILE A 30 -16.68 -1.07 -1.75
C ILE A 30 -16.57 -1.12 -3.27
N LYS A 31 -16.91 0.00 -3.90
CA LYS A 31 -16.81 0.25 -5.35
C LYS A 31 -16.15 1.60 -5.61
N ASP A 32 -15.49 1.73 -6.76
CA ASP A 32 -14.90 2.98 -7.26
C ASP A 32 -14.09 3.76 -6.20
N LYS A 33 -14.60 4.91 -5.75
CA LYS A 33 -13.95 5.78 -4.76
C LYS A 33 -13.82 5.12 -3.38
N ALA A 34 -14.76 4.23 -3.02
CA ALA A 34 -14.69 3.52 -1.75
C ALA A 34 -13.52 2.51 -1.74
N THR A 35 -13.19 1.90 -2.89
CA THR A 35 -11.99 1.05 -3.01
C THR A 35 -10.72 1.81 -2.67
N PHE A 36 -10.61 3.06 -3.14
CA PHE A 36 -9.46 3.92 -2.86
C PHE A 36 -9.37 4.29 -1.37
N ALA A 37 -10.50 4.63 -0.74
CA ALA A 37 -10.52 4.91 0.69
C ALA A 37 -10.16 3.65 1.50
N THR A 38 -10.71 2.50 1.14
CA THR A 38 -10.42 1.21 1.78
C THR A 38 -8.93 0.86 1.68
N SER A 39 -8.31 1.01 0.51
CA SER A 39 -6.89 0.69 0.34
C SER A 39 -5.99 1.57 1.21
N ILE A 40 -6.32 2.86 1.35
CA ILE A 40 -5.60 3.77 2.25
C ILE A 40 -5.72 3.31 3.71
N VAL A 41 -6.94 3.01 4.16
CA VAL A 41 -7.17 2.56 5.54
C VAL A 41 -6.41 1.27 5.83
N VAL A 42 -6.47 0.30 4.91
CA VAL A 42 -5.74 -0.96 5.01
C VAL A 42 -4.23 -0.71 5.02
N GLY A 43 -3.70 0.10 4.11
CA GLY A 43 -2.28 0.40 4.02
C GLY A 43 -1.73 1.09 5.26
N VAL A 44 -2.47 2.05 5.83
CA VAL A 44 -2.13 2.71 7.10
C VAL A 44 -2.16 1.71 8.25
N ALA A 45 -3.21 0.88 8.36
CA ALA A 45 -3.32 -0.13 9.42
C ALA A 45 -2.16 -1.14 9.36
N LEU A 46 -1.80 -1.59 8.16
CA LEU A 46 -0.66 -2.49 7.96
C LEU A 46 0.67 -1.80 8.26
N ALA A 47 0.87 -0.54 7.84
CA ALA A 47 2.08 0.20 8.18
C ALA A 47 2.29 0.32 9.69
N PHE A 48 1.24 0.57 10.47
CA PHE A 48 1.31 0.54 11.93
C PHE A 48 1.62 -0.86 12.47
N SER A 49 0.97 -1.89 11.93
CA SER A 49 1.16 -3.28 12.36
C SER A 49 2.59 -3.78 12.13
N PHE A 50 3.23 -3.35 11.04
CA PHE A 50 4.60 -3.73 10.66
C PHE A 50 5.67 -2.68 11.06
N ASN A 51 5.29 -1.64 11.81
CA ASN A 51 6.16 -0.52 12.18
C ASN A 51 6.90 0.12 10.99
N LEU A 52 6.21 0.24 9.86
CA LEU A 52 6.77 0.80 8.64
C LEU A 52 6.84 2.33 8.75
N GLN A 53 8.01 2.87 9.08
CA GLN A 53 8.22 4.32 9.18
C GLN A 53 8.99 4.89 7.99
N LEU A 54 8.51 6.04 7.51
CA LEU A 54 9.30 6.94 6.67
C LEU A 54 10.31 7.74 7.52
N PHE A 55 11.53 7.88 7.02
CA PHE A 55 12.55 8.77 7.60
C PHE A 55 12.97 8.48 9.05
N ASN A 56 12.49 7.38 9.64
CA ASN A 56 12.83 6.92 10.99
C ASN A 56 12.73 8.03 12.06
N LEU A 57 11.64 8.80 12.02
CA LEU A 57 11.36 9.91 12.94
C LEU A 57 11.00 9.39 14.33
N SER A 58 11.30 10.15 15.38
CA SER A 58 10.94 9.81 16.77
C SER A 58 9.76 10.64 17.30
N GLY A 59 9.16 10.17 18.40
CA GLY A 59 8.05 10.86 19.07
C GLY A 59 6.78 10.93 18.22
N VAL A 60 6.09 12.07 18.24
CA VAL A 60 4.83 12.26 17.49
C VAL A 60 5.07 12.15 15.97
N GLY A 61 6.24 12.55 15.49
CA GLY A 61 6.63 12.45 14.07
C GLY A 61 6.66 11.01 13.55
N ALA A 62 6.93 10.03 14.42
CA ALA A 62 6.91 8.61 14.07
C ALA A 62 5.55 8.13 13.58
N TYR A 63 4.46 8.60 14.22
CA TYR A 63 3.09 8.22 13.85
C TYR A 63 2.70 8.80 12.49
N PHE A 64 3.03 10.07 12.25
CA PHE A 64 2.80 10.71 10.94
C PHE A 64 3.63 10.06 9.83
N ALA A 65 4.90 9.75 10.10
CA ALA A 65 5.75 9.01 9.20
C ALA A 65 5.20 7.62 8.86
N THR A 66 4.65 6.92 9.86
CA THR A 66 4.04 5.59 9.67
C THR A 66 2.77 5.67 8.83
N ALA A 67 1.88 6.63 9.14
CA ALA A 67 0.66 6.84 8.37
C ALA A 67 0.98 7.22 6.92
N ALA A 68 1.94 8.12 6.70
CA ALA A 68 2.41 8.49 5.37
C ALA A 68 3.01 7.29 4.62
N ALA A 69 3.76 6.42 5.30
CA ALA A 69 4.29 5.19 4.71
C ALA A 69 3.16 4.28 4.22
N GLY A 70 2.13 4.08 5.04
CA GLY A 70 0.96 3.28 4.68
C GLY A 70 0.14 3.86 3.53
N ILE A 71 -0.04 5.18 3.48
CA ILE A 71 -0.69 5.86 2.35
C ILE A 71 0.09 5.61 1.05
N LEU A 72 1.41 5.77 1.07
CA LEU A 72 2.25 5.49 -0.11
C LEU A 72 2.22 4.01 -0.49
N ALA A 73 2.30 3.10 0.49
CA ALA A 73 2.23 1.66 0.26
C ALA A 73 0.87 1.23 -0.34
N SER A 74 -0.23 1.88 0.05
CA SER A 74 -1.56 1.63 -0.53
C SER A 74 -1.68 1.96 -2.03
N ARG A 75 -0.73 2.76 -2.54
CA ARG A 75 -0.61 3.09 -3.96
C ARG A 75 0.48 2.26 -4.63
N GLY A 76 1.28 1.54 -3.84
CA GLY A 76 2.49 0.84 -4.24
C GLY A 76 2.24 -0.18 -5.35
N ALA A 77 1.19 -1.00 -5.29
CA ALA A 77 0.88 -1.97 -6.34
C ALA A 77 0.58 -1.29 -7.69
N ASN A 78 -0.11 -0.16 -7.69
CA ASN A 78 -0.37 0.64 -8.89
C ASN A 78 0.89 1.35 -9.41
N TYR A 79 1.73 1.87 -8.53
CA TYR A 79 3.03 2.44 -8.91
C TYR A 79 4.01 1.38 -9.41
N LEU A 80 4.03 0.19 -8.79
CA LEU A 80 4.85 -0.95 -9.17
C LEU A 80 4.42 -1.48 -10.54
N ASN A 81 3.11 -1.66 -10.77
CA ASN A 81 2.58 -2.04 -12.08
C ASN A 81 2.94 -0.98 -13.14
N GLY A 82 2.80 0.31 -12.83
CA GLY A 82 3.21 1.41 -13.71
C GLY A 82 4.72 1.44 -13.98
N PHE A 83 5.54 1.16 -12.97
CA PHE A 83 7.00 1.12 -13.08
C PHE A 83 7.48 -0.08 -13.89
N LEU A 84 6.93 -1.27 -13.64
CA LEU A 84 7.23 -2.49 -14.39
C LEU A 84 6.82 -2.40 -15.86
N LYS A 85 5.71 -1.71 -16.16
CA LYS A 85 5.33 -1.35 -17.53
C LYS A 85 6.31 -0.36 -18.17
N LYS A 86 6.78 0.66 -17.44
CA LYS A 86 7.78 1.61 -17.94
C LYS A 86 9.15 0.98 -18.20
N MET A 87 9.48 -0.08 -17.47
CA MET A 87 10.69 -0.87 -17.66
C MET A 87 10.55 -1.99 -18.71
N ASP A 88 9.38 -2.10 -19.35
CA ASP A 88 9.04 -3.16 -20.32
C ASP A 88 9.21 -4.60 -19.77
N ILE A 89 9.19 -4.76 -18.44
CA ILE A 89 9.24 -6.06 -17.75
C ILE A 89 7.89 -6.78 -17.90
N ILE A 90 6.79 -6.03 -17.94
CA ILE A 90 5.44 -6.55 -18.16
C ILE A 90 4.85 -5.81 -19.35
N LYS A 91 4.50 -6.56 -20.41
CA LYS A 91 3.83 -5.98 -21.59
C LYS A 91 2.47 -5.43 -21.20
N THR A 92 2.16 -4.23 -21.69
CA THR A 92 0.78 -3.73 -21.71
C THR A 92 -0.03 -4.67 -22.59
N LEU A 93 -0.88 -5.51 -22.00
CA LEU A 93 -1.90 -6.25 -22.75
C LEU A 93 -2.81 -5.20 -23.38
N LYS A 94 -2.76 -5.13 -24.72
CA LYS A 94 -3.64 -4.30 -25.55
C LYS A 94 -5.07 -4.80 -25.46
#